data_AF-A0A800G5N1-F1
#
_entry.id   AF-A0A800G5N1-F1
#
_cell.length_a   1.000
_cell.length_b   1.000
_cell.length_c   1.000
_cell.angle_alpha   90.00
_cell.angle_beta   90.00
_cell.angle_gamma   90.00
#
_symmetry.space_group_name_H-M   'P 1'
#
loop_
_entity.id
_entity.type
_entity.pdbx_description
1 polymer ?
#
loop_
_entity_poly.entity_id
_entity_poly.type
_entity_poly.pdbx_seq_one_letter_code
_entity_poly.pdbx_strand_id
1 'polypeptide(L)'
;MTLDVRALETFQLPTTITGILNSGVPTNIAIVAPDGPVLTYGSFKCQVDSLANQLNSFGIGRGDRIAIVLPNGVENIVSFLAVTASGATAAPLNPAYTKEEFVFCLEDANAKAIITSSAASDAINEAIPASMINVSVGLNADEKIRFTCDLPLGLPGTREGSTGDDVALVLHT
;
A
#
# COMPACT_ATOMS: atom_id res chain seq x y z
N MET A 1 -1.63 -32.35 38.77
CA MET A 1 -1.69 -31.04 38.09
C MET A 1 -1.44 -31.31 36.62
N THR A 2 -2.50 -31.64 35.89
CA THR A 2 -2.43 -32.04 34.48
C THR A 2 -2.29 -30.77 33.66
N LEU A 3 -1.13 -30.55 33.02
CA LEU A 3 -1.03 -29.52 31.99
C LEU A 3 -2.02 -29.88 30.89
N ASP A 4 -3.00 -29.02 30.67
CA ASP A 4 -3.90 -29.15 29.54
C ASP A 4 -3.13 -28.79 28.27
N VAL A 5 -2.69 -29.83 27.56
CA VAL A 5 -2.02 -29.72 26.25
C VAL A 5 -2.91 -29.07 25.18
N ARG A 6 -4.20 -28.85 25.43
CA ARG A 6 -5.09 -28.06 24.57
C ARG A 6 -4.91 -26.55 24.74
N ALA A 7 -4.23 -26.09 25.79
CA ALA A 7 -3.90 -24.68 26.01
C ALA A 7 -2.64 -24.23 25.25
N LEU A 8 -1.98 -25.14 24.51
CA LEU A 8 -1.17 -24.76 23.36
C LEU A 8 -2.14 -24.41 22.23
N GLU A 9 -2.83 -23.29 22.40
CA GLU A 9 -3.55 -22.64 21.31
C GLU A 9 -2.62 -22.61 20.10
N THR A 10 -3.08 -23.21 19.01
CA THR A 10 -2.47 -23.14 17.70
C THR A 10 -2.07 -21.69 17.46
N PHE A 11 -0.78 -21.36 17.58
CA PHE A 11 -0.27 -20.05 17.18
C PHE A 11 -0.48 -20.00 15.67
N GLN A 12 -1.61 -19.42 15.26
CA GLN A 12 -1.93 -19.30 13.85
C GLN A 12 -0.99 -18.23 13.31
N LEU A 13 0.08 -18.68 12.65
CA LEU A 13 1.06 -17.79 12.04
C LEU A 13 0.34 -16.82 11.11
N PRO A 14 0.75 -15.55 11.06
CA PRO A 14 0.14 -14.60 10.14
C PRO A 14 0.25 -15.10 8.70
N THR A 15 -0.88 -15.16 8.01
CA THR A 15 -0.99 -15.65 6.63
C THR A 15 -0.93 -14.53 5.59
N THR A 16 -0.85 -13.27 6.01
CA THR A 16 -0.77 -12.09 5.14
C THR A 16 0.35 -11.16 5.59
N ILE A 17 0.86 -10.33 4.67
CA ILE A 17 1.87 -9.31 5.00
C ILE A 17 1.34 -8.36 6.08
N THR A 18 0.07 -7.97 6.00
CA THR A 18 -0.59 -7.17 7.04
C THR A 18 -0.69 -7.91 8.37
N GLY A 19 -0.91 -9.23 8.35
CA GLY A 19 -0.88 -10.07 9.55
C GLY A 19 0.48 -10.05 10.25
N ILE A 20 1.58 -10.05 9.48
CA ILE A 20 2.94 -9.91 10.02
C ILE A 20 3.08 -8.54 10.71
N LEU A 21 2.64 -7.47 10.06
CA LEU A 21 2.64 -6.12 10.65
C LEU A 21 1.84 -6.07 11.97
N ASN A 22 0.68 -6.72 12.00
CA ASN A 22 -0.22 -6.75 13.16
C ASN A 22 0.34 -7.53 14.34
N SER A 23 1.36 -8.36 14.13
CA SER A 23 2.00 -9.16 15.17
C SER A 23 3.02 -8.35 15.99
N GLY A 24 3.36 -7.13 15.57
CA GLY A 24 4.30 -6.25 16.27
C GLY A 24 3.70 -5.60 17.53
N VAL A 25 4.55 -5.38 18.54
CA VAL A 25 4.16 -4.69 19.78
C VAL A 25 3.89 -3.21 19.47
N PRO A 26 2.68 -2.65 19.74
CA PRO A 26 2.28 -1.33 19.26
C PRO A 26 3.18 -0.16 19.66
N THR A 27 3.84 -0.26 20.82
CA THR A 27 4.74 0.77 21.35
C THR A 27 6.16 0.67 20.83
N ASN A 28 6.55 -0.45 20.20
CA ASN A 28 7.89 -0.64 19.67
C ASN A 28 8.06 0.13 18.36
N ILE A 29 9.29 0.57 18.10
CA ILE A 29 9.65 1.21 16.84
C ILE A 29 9.56 0.19 15.71
N ALA A 30 8.89 0.57 14.62
CA ALA A 30 8.76 -0.22 13.39
C ALA A 30 9.60 0.38 12.25
N ILE A 31 9.62 1.70 12.10
CA ILE A 31 10.33 2.40 11.02
C ILE A 31 11.18 3.52 11.58
N VAL A 32 12.42 3.59 11.09
CA VAL A 32 13.35 4.71 11.29
C VAL A 32 13.76 5.20 9.91
N ALA A 33 13.60 6.50 9.66
CA ALA A 33 14.08 7.17 8.45
C ALA A 33 15.11 8.25 8.85
N PRO A 34 16.20 8.45 8.09
CA PRO A 34 17.25 9.41 8.44
C PRO A 34 16.73 10.83 8.69
N ASP A 35 15.82 11.30 7.84
CA ASP A 35 15.27 12.67 7.88
C ASP A 35 13.74 12.67 8.02
N GLY A 36 13.16 11.56 8.51
CA GLY A 36 11.72 11.35 8.58
C GLY A 36 11.21 10.96 9.97
N PRO A 37 9.88 10.86 10.14
CA PRO A 37 9.30 10.49 11.43
C PRO A 37 9.67 9.06 11.80
N VAL A 38 9.94 8.84 13.10
CA VAL A 38 10.02 7.50 13.67
C VAL A 38 8.60 7.00 13.89
N LEU A 39 8.27 5.85 13.30
CA LEU A 39 6.95 5.23 13.47
C LEU A 39 7.03 4.02 14.39
N THR A 40 6.12 3.95 15.35
CA THR A 40 5.88 2.72 16.12
C THR A 40 4.99 1.77 15.32
N TYR A 41 4.96 0.49 15.68
CA TYR A 41 4.03 -0.47 15.06
C TYR A 41 2.57 0.01 15.14
N GLY A 42 2.18 0.63 16.25
CA GLY A 42 0.83 1.17 16.42
C GLY A 42 0.53 2.33 15.47
N SER A 43 1.40 3.34 15.40
CA SER A 43 1.18 4.48 14.50
C SER A 43 1.29 4.09 13.03
N PHE A 44 2.18 3.15 12.71
CA PHE A 44 2.35 2.60 11.39
C PHE A 44 1.10 1.84 10.93
N LYS A 45 0.59 0.91 11.74
CA LYS A 45 -0.65 0.17 11.45
C LYS A 45 -1.84 1.12 11.25
N CYS A 46 -2.01 2.11 12.12
CA CYS A 46 -3.10 3.08 11.98
C CYS A 46 -3.03 3.86 10.65
N GLN A 47 -1.83 4.22 10.18
CA GLN A 47 -1.65 4.87 8.89
C GLN A 47 -1.98 3.92 7.73
N VAL A 48 -1.47 2.68 7.78
CA VAL A 48 -1.76 1.64 6.77
C VAL A 48 -3.27 1.39 6.66
N ASP A 49 -3.97 1.22 7.78
CA ASP A 49 -5.41 0.98 7.80
C ASP A 49 -6.21 2.19 7.27
N SER A 50 -5.80 3.41 7.62
CA SER A 50 -6.42 4.64 7.13
C SER A 50 -6.28 4.79 5.61
N LEU A 51 -5.09 4.53 5.08
CA LEU A 51 -4.79 4.63 3.66
C LEU A 51 -5.46 3.51 2.85
N ALA A 52 -5.53 2.30 3.39
CA ALA A 52 -6.30 1.21 2.80
C ALA A 52 -7.79 1.58 2.67
N ASN A 53 -8.36 2.26 3.67
CA ASN A 53 -9.75 2.75 3.59
C ASN A 53 -9.91 3.84 2.51
N GLN A 54 -8.91 4.72 2.33
CA GLN A 54 -8.93 5.73 1.26
C GLN A 54 -8.90 5.07 -0.12
N LEU A 55 -8.05 4.07 -0.35
CA LEU A 55 -8.03 3.29 -1.59
C LEU A 55 -9.41 2.66 -1.87
N ASN A 56 -10.04 2.05 -0.87
CA ASN A 56 -11.40 1.50 -1.00
C ASN A 56 -12.44 2.58 -1.38
N SER A 57 -12.32 3.80 -0.86
CA SER A 57 -13.18 4.92 -1.26
C SER A 57 -12.95 5.41 -2.69
N PHE A 58 -11.77 5.12 -3.27
CA PHE A 58 -11.47 5.35 -4.69
C PHE A 58 -11.93 4.19 -5.59
N GLY A 59 -12.60 3.18 -5.02
CA GLY A 59 -13.03 1.99 -5.74
C GLY A 59 -11.90 0.99 -6.02
N ILE A 60 -10.79 1.08 -5.29
CA ILE A 60 -9.66 0.16 -5.34
C ILE A 60 -9.81 -0.88 -4.22
N GLY A 61 -9.77 -2.17 -4.57
CA GLY A 61 -9.85 -3.25 -3.62
C GLY A 61 -9.31 -4.58 -4.16
N ARG A 62 -9.82 -5.68 -3.62
CA ARG A 62 -9.33 -7.02 -3.92
C ARG A 62 -9.36 -7.36 -5.42
N GLY A 63 -8.26 -7.92 -5.91
CA GLY A 63 -8.05 -8.28 -7.32
C GLY A 63 -7.58 -7.13 -8.20
N ASP A 64 -7.64 -5.89 -7.72
CA ASP A 64 -7.05 -4.76 -8.43
C ASP A 64 -5.53 -4.75 -8.27
N ARG A 65 -4.83 -4.24 -9.29
CA ARG A 65 -3.38 -4.08 -9.29
C ARG A 65 -3.02 -2.61 -9.29
N ILE A 66 -2.12 -2.22 -8.40
CA ILE A 66 -1.79 -0.83 -8.13
C ILE A 66 -0.29 -0.62 -8.30
N ALA A 67 0.07 0.17 -9.31
CA ALA A 67 1.45 0.56 -9.53
C ALA A 67 1.89 1.55 -8.44
N ILE A 68 3.10 1.41 -7.91
CA ILE A 68 3.65 2.32 -6.89
C ILE A 68 4.96 2.88 -7.42
N VAL A 69 4.98 4.20 -7.66
CA VAL A 69 6.14 4.94 -8.17
C VAL A 69 6.52 5.98 -7.14
N LEU A 70 7.22 5.54 -6.11
CA LEU A 70 7.66 6.37 -4.99
C LEU A 70 9.14 6.13 -4.68
N PRO A 71 9.90 7.17 -4.29
CA PRO A 71 11.26 6.98 -3.80
C PRO A 71 11.27 6.14 -2.52
N ASN A 72 12.42 5.55 -2.18
CA ASN A 72 12.57 4.84 -0.91
C ASN A 72 12.31 5.79 0.27
N GLY A 73 11.42 5.38 1.18
CA GLY A 73 11.02 6.20 2.31
C GLY A 73 9.79 5.68 3.02
N VAL A 74 9.35 6.42 4.03
CA VAL A 74 8.16 6.08 4.84
C VAL A 74 6.90 6.04 3.97
N GLU A 75 6.75 6.99 3.05
CA GLU A 75 5.62 7.04 2.11
C GLU A 75 5.51 5.78 1.26
N ASN A 76 6.63 5.28 0.72
CA ASN A 76 6.64 4.09 -0.11
C ASN A 76 6.21 2.85 0.69
N ILE A 77 6.84 2.58 1.83
CA ILE A 77 6.53 1.37 2.61
C ILE A 77 5.12 1.40 3.19
N VAL A 78 4.63 2.57 3.61
CA VAL A 78 3.25 2.74 4.09
C VAL A 78 2.27 2.56 2.94
N SER A 79 2.55 3.11 1.76
CA SER A 79 1.68 2.96 0.58
C SER A 79 1.61 1.51 0.10
N PHE A 80 2.76 0.83 0.04
CA PHE A 80 2.84 -0.59 -0.27
C PHE A 80 1.96 -1.41 0.68
N LEU A 81 2.11 -1.24 1.99
CA LEU A 81 1.30 -1.99 2.95
C LEU A 81 -0.18 -1.60 2.89
N ALA A 82 -0.51 -0.34 2.64
CA ALA A 82 -1.90 0.11 2.48
C ALA A 82 -2.59 -0.55 1.29
N VAL A 83 -1.89 -0.71 0.17
CA VAL A 83 -2.39 -1.46 -1.01
C VAL A 83 -2.65 -2.91 -0.64
N THR A 84 -1.69 -3.58 0.02
CA THR A 84 -1.92 -4.98 0.44
C THR A 84 -3.05 -5.10 1.47
N ALA A 85 -3.23 -4.11 2.35
CA ALA A 85 -4.26 -4.10 3.39
C ALA A 85 -5.66 -3.80 2.85
N SER A 86 -5.77 -3.22 1.64
CA SER A 86 -7.04 -3.11 0.91
C SER A 86 -7.41 -4.38 0.14
N GLY A 87 -6.55 -5.42 0.18
CA GLY A 87 -6.69 -6.66 -0.59
C GLY A 87 -6.20 -6.54 -2.03
N ALA A 88 -5.75 -5.35 -2.45
CA ALA A 88 -5.20 -5.12 -3.78
C ALA A 88 -3.75 -5.61 -3.87
N THR A 89 -3.29 -5.83 -5.09
CA THR A 89 -1.92 -6.25 -5.40
C THR A 89 -1.05 -5.03 -5.66
N ALA A 90 0.04 -4.90 -4.91
CA ALA A 90 1.04 -3.85 -5.15
C ALA A 90 2.00 -4.24 -6.28
N ALA A 91 2.35 -3.27 -7.13
CA ALA A 91 3.34 -3.39 -8.19
C ALA A 91 4.34 -2.22 -8.10
N PRO A 92 5.38 -2.29 -7.25
CA PRO A 92 6.36 -1.24 -7.13
C PRO A 92 7.21 -1.15 -8.39
N LEU A 93 7.40 0.07 -8.90
CA LEU A 93 8.22 0.36 -10.07
C LEU A 93 9.33 1.34 -9.68
N ASN A 94 10.41 1.36 -10.46
CA ASN A 94 11.51 2.28 -10.23
C ASN A 94 11.10 3.71 -10.66
N PRO A 95 11.20 4.73 -9.77
CA PRO A 95 10.91 6.12 -10.13
C PRO A 95 11.83 6.70 -11.22
N ALA A 96 12.98 6.06 -11.47
CA ALA A 96 13.95 6.47 -12.48
C ALA A 96 13.69 5.87 -13.88
N TYR A 97 12.60 5.12 -14.07
CA TYR A 97 12.24 4.60 -15.39
C TYR A 97 11.97 5.70 -16.41
N THR A 98 12.23 5.40 -17.67
CA THR A 98 11.80 6.22 -18.79
C THR A 98 10.30 6.09 -19.02
N LYS A 99 9.74 6.98 -19.84
CA LYS A 99 8.34 6.93 -20.22
C LYS A 99 7.95 5.59 -20.85
N GLU A 100 8.78 5.06 -21.75
CA GLU A 100 8.53 3.81 -22.45
C GLU A 100 8.54 2.61 -21.50
N GLU A 101 9.46 2.60 -20.54
CA GLU A 101 9.52 1.59 -19.48
C GLU A 101 8.25 1.63 -18.61
N PHE A 102 7.79 2.83 -18.24
CA PHE A 102 6.54 2.98 -17.50
C PHE A 102 5.33 2.49 -18.29
N VAL A 103 5.18 2.89 -19.55
CA VAL A 103 4.06 2.44 -20.40
C VAL A 103 4.04 0.91 -20.46
N PHE A 104 5.19 0.29 -20.77
CA PHE A 104 5.30 -1.16 -20.82
C PHE A 104 4.91 -1.83 -19.49
N CYS A 105 5.48 -1.38 -18.37
CA CYS A 105 5.20 -1.98 -17.06
C CYS A 105 3.75 -1.77 -16.62
N LEU A 106 3.15 -0.61 -16.89
CA LEU A 106 1.75 -0.34 -16.51
C LEU A 106 0.77 -1.20 -17.31
N GLU A 107 1.05 -1.42 -18.60
CA GLU A 107 0.28 -2.32 -19.46
C GLU A 107 0.43 -3.79 -19.05
N ASP A 108 1.67 -4.25 -18.85
CA ASP A 108 1.96 -5.64 -18.45
C ASP A 108 1.40 -5.97 -17.05
N ALA A 109 1.49 -5.02 -16.12
CA ALA A 109 0.87 -5.12 -14.82
C ALA A 109 -0.66 -5.20 -14.92
N ASN A 110 -1.28 -4.74 -16.00
CA ASN A 110 -2.72 -4.44 -16.08
C ASN A 110 -3.16 -3.58 -14.87
N ALA A 111 -2.41 -2.51 -14.61
CA ALA A 111 -2.64 -1.66 -13.44
C ALA A 111 -3.96 -0.89 -13.56
N LYS A 112 -4.77 -0.92 -12.51
CA LYS A 112 -6.01 -0.12 -12.42
C LYS A 112 -5.75 1.29 -11.92
N ALA A 113 -4.77 1.42 -11.03
CA ALA A 113 -4.39 2.69 -10.43
C ALA A 113 -2.88 2.79 -10.28
N ILE A 114 -2.41 4.01 -10.10
CA ILE A 114 -1.02 4.33 -9.83
C ILE A 114 -0.93 5.26 -8.63
N ILE A 115 0.04 5.00 -7.76
CA ILE A 115 0.41 5.86 -6.64
C ILE A 115 1.71 6.57 -6.97
N THR A 116 1.68 7.90 -6.98
CA THR A 116 2.83 8.77 -7.28
C THR A 116 2.99 9.84 -6.20
N SER A 117 4.18 10.46 -6.10
CA SER A 117 4.37 11.64 -5.24
C SER A 117 4.03 12.92 -6.01
N SER A 118 3.78 14.03 -5.31
CA SER A 118 3.60 15.34 -5.95
C SER A 118 4.82 15.83 -6.74
N ALA A 119 5.99 15.20 -6.54
CA ALA A 119 7.24 15.48 -7.24
C ALA A 119 7.56 14.42 -8.30
N ALA A 120 6.55 13.72 -8.81
CA ALA A 120 6.69 12.74 -9.87
C ALA A 120 7.34 13.33 -11.13
N SER A 121 8.18 12.55 -11.81
CA SER A 121 8.87 12.98 -13.02
C SER A 121 7.91 13.18 -14.19
N ASP A 122 8.28 14.02 -15.16
CA ASP A 122 7.51 14.21 -16.38
C ASP A 122 7.32 12.88 -17.14
N ALA A 123 8.31 11.99 -17.08
CA ALA A 123 8.26 10.66 -17.70
C ALA A 123 7.06 9.83 -17.22
N ILE A 124 6.78 9.80 -15.91
CA ILE A 124 5.61 9.08 -15.41
C ILE A 124 4.31 9.85 -15.68
N ASN A 125 4.30 11.18 -15.52
CA ASN A 125 3.12 11.99 -15.80
C ASN A 125 2.63 11.85 -17.26
N GLU A 126 3.56 11.70 -18.20
CA GLU A 126 3.26 11.45 -19.61
C GLU A 126 2.89 9.98 -19.93
N ALA A 127 3.26 9.03 -19.06
CA ALA A 127 3.00 7.61 -19.26
C ALA A 127 1.63 7.17 -18.70
N ILE A 128 1.06 7.91 -17.74
CA ILE A 128 -0.23 7.57 -17.12
C ILE A 128 -1.38 7.71 -18.13
N PRO A 129 -2.13 6.63 -18.42
CA PRO A 129 -3.31 6.72 -19.26
C PRO A 129 -4.44 7.50 -18.58
N ALA A 130 -5.22 8.28 -19.34
CA ALA A 130 -6.35 9.04 -18.79
C ALA A 130 -7.45 8.19 -18.14
N SER A 131 -7.52 6.89 -18.44
CA SER A 131 -8.45 5.93 -17.83
C SER A 131 -7.96 5.34 -16.50
N MET A 132 -6.69 5.56 -16.15
CA MET A 132 -6.09 5.03 -14.93
C MET A 132 -6.37 5.96 -13.76
N ILE A 133 -6.67 5.39 -12.59
CA ILE A 133 -6.84 6.15 -11.36
C ILE A 133 -5.46 6.66 -10.90
N ASN A 134 -5.22 7.96 -11.00
CA ASN A 134 -4.02 8.57 -10.44
C ASN A 134 -4.24 8.94 -8.98
N VAL A 135 -3.41 8.39 -8.11
CA VAL A 135 -3.41 8.63 -6.67
C VAL A 135 -2.11 9.35 -6.31
N SER A 136 -2.22 10.58 -5.84
CA SER A 136 -1.07 11.33 -5.33
C SER A 136 -0.90 11.12 -3.83
N VAL A 137 0.34 10.97 -3.40
CA VAL A 137 0.74 10.91 -1.99
C VAL A 137 1.19 12.30 -1.53
N GLY A 138 0.71 12.70 -0.37
CA GLY A 138 1.20 13.88 0.33
C GLY A 138 0.98 13.77 1.84
N LEU A 139 1.30 14.85 2.54
CA LEU A 139 1.10 14.96 3.98
C LEU A 139 -0.13 15.83 4.29
N ASN A 140 -0.89 15.44 5.31
CA ASN A 140 -1.93 16.28 5.88
C ASN A 140 -1.35 17.30 6.89
N ALA A 141 -2.21 18.13 7.48
CA ALA A 141 -1.80 19.11 8.48
C ALA A 141 -1.16 18.52 9.76
N ASP A 142 -1.40 17.24 10.03
CA ASP A 142 -0.83 16.49 11.17
C ASP A 142 0.42 15.71 10.77
N GLU A 143 1.04 16.02 9.62
CA GLU A 143 2.22 15.34 9.06
C GLU A 143 2.02 13.83 8.81
N LYS A 144 0.75 13.39 8.68
CA LYS A 144 0.41 12.01 8.32
C LYS A 144 0.22 11.88 6.82
N ILE A 145 0.62 10.72 6.31
CA ILE A 145 0.46 10.39 4.91
C ILE A 145 -1.02 10.34 4.55
N ARG A 146 -1.37 10.94 3.42
CA ARG A 146 -2.71 10.98 2.86
C ARG A 146 -2.67 10.73 1.36
N PHE A 147 -3.69 10.04 0.86
CA PHE A 147 -3.92 9.88 -0.55
C PHE A 147 -4.97 10.87 -1.06
N THR A 148 -4.72 11.40 -2.25
CA THR A 148 -5.68 12.18 -3.03
C THR A 148 -5.81 11.57 -4.41
N CYS A 149 -7.01 11.60 -4.97
CA CYS A 149 -7.30 10.99 -6.26
C CYS A 149 -7.93 12.03 -7.21
N ASP A 150 -7.59 11.94 -8.50
CA ASP A 150 -8.03 12.88 -9.53
C ASP A 150 -9.44 12.57 -10.07
N LEU A 151 -10.02 11.40 -9.75
CA LEU A 151 -11.39 11.04 -10.13
C LEU A 151 -12.40 11.31 -9.00
N PRO A 152 -13.66 11.66 -9.35
CA PRO A 152 -14.73 11.78 -8.37
C PRO A 152 -14.93 10.45 -7.65
N LEU A 153 -14.99 10.53 -6.32
CA LEU A 153 -15.16 9.40 -5.41
C LEU A 153 -16.30 8.49 -5.90
N GLY A 154 -15.99 7.23 -6.20
CA GLY A 154 -16.99 6.19 -6.41
C GLY A 154 -17.73 5.87 -5.12
N LEU A 155 -18.82 5.10 -5.21
CA LEU A 155 -19.45 4.55 -4.01
C LEU A 155 -18.41 3.68 -3.27
N PRO A 156 -18.19 3.88 -1.96
CA PRO A 156 -17.22 3.10 -1.21
C PRO A 156 -17.59 1.62 -1.30
N GLY A 157 -16.66 0.81 -1.77
CA GLY A 157 -16.80 -0.64 -1.72
C GLY A 157 -16.82 -1.12 -0.26
N THR A 158 -17.51 -2.23 0.01
CA THR A 158 -17.42 -2.89 1.31
C THR A 158 -16.00 -3.42 1.48
N ARG A 159 -15.27 -2.95 2.51
CA ARG A 159 -13.90 -3.41 2.78
C ARG A 159 -13.95 -4.87 3.19
N GLU A 160 -13.40 -5.73 2.34
CA GLU A 160 -12.96 -7.06 2.73
C GLU A 160 -11.45 -6.98 2.97
N GLY A 161 -11.01 -7.24 4.21
CA GLY A 161 -9.59 -7.22 4.54
C GLY A 161 -8.82 -8.26 3.75
N SER A 162 -7.49 -8.12 3.68
CA SER A 162 -6.65 -9.09 2.97
C SER A 162 -6.71 -10.48 3.61
N THR A 163 -6.68 -11.48 2.75
CA THR A 163 -6.73 -12.90 3.05
C THR A 163 -5.44 -13.59 2.58
N GLY A 164 -5.19 -14.82 3.03
CA GLY A 164 -4.00 -15.59 2.63
C GLY A 164 -3.97 -15.98 1.15
N ASP A 165 -5.10 -15.87 0.46
CA ASP A 165 -5.23 -16.19 -0.97
C ASP A 165 -4.97 -14.98 -1.88
N ASP A 166 -4.88 -13.78 -1.30
CA ASP A 166 -4.66 -12.55 -2.06
C ASP A 166 -3.19 -12.43 -2.50
N VAL A 167 -2.98 -12.08 -3.77
CA VAL A 167 -1.65 -11.73 -4.27
C VAL A 167 -1.28 -10.37 -3.72
N ALA A 168 -0.33 -10.32 -2.78
CA ALA A 168 0.09 -9.06 -2.17
C ALA A 168 0.99 -8.21 -3.08
N LEU A 169 1.86 -8.84 -3.87
CA LEU A 169 2.92 -8.17 -4.61
C LEU A 169 3.20 -8.84 -5.95
N VAL A 170 3.33 -8.04 -7.01
CA VAL A 170 3.86 -8.43 -8.31
C VAL A 170 5.14 -7.62 -8.57
N LEU A 171 6.23 -8.32 -8.87
CA LEU A 171 7.51 -7.72 -9.21
C LEU A 171 7.73 -7.83 -10.71
N HIS A 172 8.05 -6.71 -11.35
CA HIS A 172 8.59 -6.72 -12.71
C HIS A 172 10.13 -6.80 -12.61
N THR A 173 10.72 -7.73 -13.37
CA THR A 173 12.16 -7.97 -13.46
C THR A 173 12.65 -7.77 -14.87
#